data_AF-A0A946BIH1-F1
#
_entry.id   AF-A0A946BIH1-F1
#
_cell.length_a   1.000
_cell.length_b   1.000
_cell.length_c   1.000
_cell.angle_alpha   90.00
_cell.angle_beta   90.00
_cell.angle_gamma   90.00
#
_symmetry.space_group_name_H-M   'P 1'
#
loop_
_entity.id
_entity.type
_entity.pdbx_description
1 polymer ?
#
loop_
_entity_poly.entity_id
_entity_poly.type
_entity_poly.pdbx_seq_one_letter_code
_entity_poly.pdbx_strand_id
1 'polypeptide(L)'
;MQTNEKIKESVRQTYGEAAKQGRYVQEPLNNPSCCGTLQQTGTGQQSGCGCGSKLFDPKQISASFGYSNEDLKAVPEGSNLGLGCGSPKTIAGIKKDETIIDLGSGGGFDCFLAAKQVGKNGRVIGVDMTAEMISPVFVKQVVA
;
A
#
# COMPACT_ATOMS: atom_id res chain seq x y z
N MET A 1 -17.30 -16.91 17.55
CA MET A 1 -16.75 -15.54 17.37
C MET A 1 -15.24 -15.66 17.34
N GLN A 2 -14.57 -15.16 16.30
CA GLN A 2 -13.10 -15.10 16.30
C GLN A 2 -12.64 -14.07 17.34
N THR A 3 -11.51 -14.31 18.01
CA THR A 3 -10.94 -13.35 18.96
C THR A 3 -10.24 -12.21 18.21
N ASN A 4 -10.14 -11.03 18.84
CA ASN A 4 -9.44 -9.88 18.25
C ASN A 4 -7.99 -10.23 17.85
N GLU A 5 -7.31 -11.03 18.66
CA GLU A 5 -5.94 -11.47 18.37
C GLU A 5 -5.86 -12.37 17.13
N LYS A 6 -6.83 -13.27 16.94
CA LYS A 6 -6.88 -14.11 15.72
C LYS A 6 -7.13 -13.29 14.46
N ILE A 7 -7.94 -12.22 14.56
CA ILE A 7 -8.19 -11.32 13.44
C ILE A 7 -6.91 -10.56 13.09
N LYS A 8 -6.24 -9.95 14.07
CA LYS A 8 -4.98 -9.22 13.83
C LYS A 8 -3.91 -10.12 13.21
N GLU A 9 -3.77 -11.33 13.72
CA GLU A 9 -2.81 -12.31 13.21
C GLU A 9 -3.11 -12.68 11.76
N SER A 10 -4.38 -12.95 11.43
CA SER A 10 -4.80 -13.23 10.05
C SER A 10 -4.50 -12.05 9.11
N VAL A 11 -4.73 -10.81 9.54
CA VAL A 11 -4.38 -9.61 8.76
C VAL A 11 -2.86 -9.51 8.57
N ARG A 12 -2.07 -9.70 9.64
CA ARG A 12 -0.59 -9.70 9.58
C ARG A 12 -0.06 -10.72 8.58
N GLN A 13 -0.55 -11.95 8.65
CA GLN A 13 -0.13 -13.03 7.75
C GLN A 13 -0.44 -12.68 6.30
N THR A 14 -1.65 -12.19 6.03
CA THR A 14 -2.08 -11.81 4.68
C THR A 14 -1.18 -10.72 4.08
N TYR A 15 -0.90 -9.65 4.82
CA TYR A 15 -0.04 -8.56 4.33
C TYR A 15 1.44 -8.98 4.26
N GLY A 16 1.92 -9.79 5.20
CA GLY A 16 3.29 -10.31 5.17
C GLY A 16 3.54 -11.23 3.97
N GLU A 17 2.57 -12.04 3.58
CA GLU A 17 2.63 -12.85 2.36
C GLU A 17 2.62 -11.99 1.09
N ALA A 18 1.76 -10.97 1.05
CA ALA A 18 1.72 -10.03 -0.07
C ALA A 18 3.07 -9.31 -0.26
N ALA A 19 3.73 -8.93 0.83
CA ALA A 19 5.07 -8.32 0.80
C ALA A 19 6.11 -9.29 0.21
N LYS A 20 6.13 -10.55 0.67
CA LYS A 20 7.04 -11.60 0.18
C LYS A 20 6.86 -11.87 -1.32
N GLN A 21 5.62 -11.77 -1.80
CA GLN A 21 5.27 -12.05 -3.18
C GLN A 21 5.37 -10.81 -4.09
N GLY A 22 5.61 -9.63 -3.52
CA GLY A 22 5.68 -8.35 -4.23
C GLY A 22 4.33 -7.85 -4.77
N ARG A 23 3.23 -8.49 -4.36
CA ARG A 23 1.85 -8.23 -4.81
C ARG A 23 0.86 -8.93 -3.88
N TYR A 24 -0.39 -8.46 -3.85
CA TYR A 24 -1.46 -9.23 -3.22
C TYR A 24 -1.77 -10.47 -4.06
N VAL A 25 -1.83 -11.63 -3.41
CA VAL A 25 -2.29 -12.86 -4.03
C VAL A 25 -3.31 -13.46 -3.08
N GLN A 26 -4.58 -13.40 -3.48
CA GLN A 26 -5.63 -14.02 -2.70
C GLN A 26 -5.74 -15.48 -3.15
N GLU A 27 -5.51 -16.41 -2.23
CA GLU A 27 -6.14 -17.75 -2.31
C GLU A 27 -7.66 -17.56 -2.34
N PRO A 28 -8.44 -18.46 -2.96
CA PRO A 28 -9.86 -18.22 -3.25
C PRO A 28 -10.65 -18.01 -1.96
N LEU A 29 -10.92 -16.75 -1.61
CA LEU A 29 -11.71 -16.37 -0.45
C LEU A 29 -13.10 -15.91 -0.91
N ASN A 30 -14.12 -16.59 -0.39
CA ASN A 30 -15.55 -16.31 -0.59
C ASN A 30 -16.03 -14.96 -0.02
N ASN A 31 -15.13 -14.00 0.28
CA ASN A 31 -15.51 -12.72 0.86
C ASN A 31 -14.61 -11.59 0.34
N PRO A 32 -15.11 -10.70 -0.53
CA PRO A 32 -14.29 -9.65 -1.13
C PRO A 32 -13.99 -8.54 -0.12
N SER A 33 -12.71 -8.16 -0.03
CA SER A 33 -12.24 -7.02 0.75
C SER A 33 -12.24 -5.75 -0.10
N CYS A 34 -12.42 -4.59 0.54
CA CYS A 34 -12.38 -3.25 -0.08
C CYS A 34 -11.04 -2.96 -0.81
N CYS A 35 -9.95 -3.58 -0.37
CA CYS A 35 -8.61 -3.50 -0.97
C CYS A 35 -8.13 -4.84 -1.55
N GLY A 36 -9.04 -5.84 -1.64
CA GLY A 36 -8.78 -7.14 -2.24
C GLY A 36 -9.32 -7.23 -3.66
N THR A 37 -8.77 -8.15 -4.45
CA THR A 37 -9.22 -8.40 -5.82
C THR A 37 -10.57 -9.12 -5.79
N LEU A 38 -11.63 -8.46 -6.23
CA LEU A 38 -12.96 -9.07 -6.40
C LEU A 38 -12.89 -10.17 -7.48
N GLN A 39 -13.17 -11.42 -7.12
CA GLN A 39 -13.38 -12.51 -8.06
C GLN A 39 -14.72 -12.33 -8.78
N GLN A 40 -14.72 -12.31 -10.12
CA GLN A 40 -15.95 -12.31 -10.92
C GLN A 40 -16.69 -13.64 -10.71
N THR A 41 -17.75 -13.63 -9.89
CA THR A 41 -18.88 -14.51 -10.16
C THR A 41 -19.78 -13.76 -11.14
N GLY A 42 -20.10 -14.42 -12.26
CA GLY A 42 -20.87 -13.81 -13.33
C GLY A 42 -22.18 -13.21 -12.83
N THR A 43 -22.57 -12.11 -13.48
CA THR A 43 -23.80 -11.31 -13.30
C THR A 43 -23.71 -10.17 -12.28
N GLY A 44 -23.87 -8.94 -12.78
CA GLY A 44 -24.42 -7.83 -12.02
C GLY A 44 -23.42 -6.88 -11.37
N GLN A 45 -23.60 -5.60 -11.67
CA GLN A 45 -22.91 -4.45 -11.09
C GLN A 45 -22.84 -4.52 -9.56
N GLN A 46 -21.66 -4.33 -8.97
CA GLN A 46 -21.54 -3.88 -7.59
C GLN A 46 -20.45 -2.81 -7.45
N SER A 47 -20.90 -1.69 -6.89
CA SER A 47 -20.18 -0.48 -6.56
C SER A 47 -19.16 -0.77 -5.45
N GLY A 48 -17.97 -1.17 -5.85
CA GLY A 48 -16.75 -1.24 -5.03
C GLY A 48 -15.62 -0.56 -5.79
N CYS A 49 -14.63 -0.03 -5.09
CA CYS A 49 -13.56 0.83 -5.61
C CYS A 49 -12.72 0.17 -6.72
N GLY A 50 -13.20 0.11 -7.97
CA GLY A 50 -12.45 -0.13 -9.22
C GLY A 50 -11.58 -1.38 -9.36
N CYS A 51 -11.40 -2.20 -8.32
CA CYS A 51 -10.47 -3.33 -8.25
C CYS A 51 -11.10 -4.63 -8.79
N GLY A 52 -11.68 -4.56 -9.98
CA GLY A 52 -12.24 -5.72 -10.67
C GLY A 52 -11.16 -6.58 -11.33
N SER A 53 -10.82 -7.71 -10.71
CA SER A 53 -10.33 -8.95 -11.34
C SER A 53 -9.59 -8.83 -12.69
N LYS A 54 -8.38 -8.28 -12.64
CA LYS A 54 -7.25 -8.72 -13.47
C LYS A 54 -6.01 -8.72 -12.59
N LEU A 55 -5.04 -9.58 -12.89
CA LEU A 55 -3.69 -9.45 -12.36
C LEU A 55 -3.15 -8.09 -12.83
N PHE A 56 -3.39 -7.04 -12.05
CA PHE A 56 -2.98 -5.70 -12.42
C PHE A 56 -1.53 -5.49 -12.01
N ASP A 57 -0.74 -4.98 -12.95
CA ASP A 57 0.58 -4.43 -12.67
C ASP A 57 0.44 -3.36 -11.57
N PRO A 58 1.19 -3.42 -10.46
CA PRO A 58 1.17 -2.41 -9.40
C PRO A 58 1.25 -0.97 -9.92
N LYS A 59 1.96 -0.74 -11.03
CA LYS A 59 2.04 0.58 -11.67
C LYS A 59 0.72 1.02 -12.27
N GLN A 60 -0.05 0.11 -12.88
CA GLN A 60 -1.37 0.42 -13.42
C GLN A 60 -2.37 0.74 -12.30
N ILE A 61 -2.30 0.00 -11.19
CA ILE A 61 -3.11 0.28 -10.01
C ILE A 61 -2.82 1.69 -9.50
N SER A 62 -1.56 2.02 -9.24
CA SER A 62 -1.17 3.36 -8.79
C SER A 62 -1.52 4.44 -9.79
N ALA A 63 -1.32 4.24 -11.10
CA ALA A 63 -1.73 5.20 -12.10
C ALA A 63 -3.24 5.51 -12.04
N SER A 64 -4.07 4.49 -11.78
CA SER A 64 -5.52 4.67 -11.61
C SER A 64 -5.89 5.49 -10.37
N PHE A 65 -5.02 5.53 -9.36
CA PHE A 65 -5.16 6.34 -8.15
C PHE A 65 -4.52 7.74 -8.26
N GLY A 66 -4.09 8.15 -9.46
CA GLY A 66 -3.65 9.51 -9.74
C GLY A 66 -2.15 9.76 -9.55
N TYR A 67 -1.33 8.72 -9.41
CA TYR A 67 0.12 8.86 -9.44
C TYR A 67 0.62 9.08 -10.87
N SER A 68 1.53 10.02 -11.05
CA SER A 68 2.09 10.32 -12.38
C SER A 68 3.15 9.30 -12.78
N ASN A 69 3.51 9.26 -14.06
CA ASN A 69 4.60 8.40 -14.54
C ASN A 69 5.94 8.76 -13.88
N GLU A 70 6.12 10.01 -13.49
CA GLU A 70 7.30 10.50 -12.77
C GLU A 70 7.31 9.93 -11.34
N ASP A 71 6.17 9.89 -10.65
CA ASP A 71 6.07 9.27 -9.32
C ASP A 71 6.44 7.78 -9.37
N LEU A 72 5.91 7.06 -10.37
CA LEU A 72 6.15 5.63 -10.54
C LEU A 72 7.63 5.28 -10.81
N LYS A 73 8.38 6.22 -11.39
CA LYS A 73 9.82 6.10 -11.65
C LYS A 73 10.67 6.67 -10.51
N ALA A 74 10.08 7.46 -9.63
CA ALA A 74 10.76 8.21 -8.59
C ALA A 74 11.06 7.37 -7.33
N VAL A 75 10.54 6.16 -7.24
CA VAL A 75 10.63 5.31 -6.05
C VAL A 75 11.49 4.06 -6.32
N PRO A 76 12.07 3.44 -5.28
CA PRO A 76 12.74 2.15 -5.42
C PRO A 76 11.82 1.06 -5.94
N GLU A 77 12.40 0.10 -6.67
CA GLU A 77 11.70 -1.13 -7.04
C GLU A 77 11.23 -1.89 -5.80
N GLY A 78 10.06 -2.52 -5.88
CA GLY A 78 9.44 -3.23 -4.75
C GLY A 78 8.70 -2.34 -3.75
N SER A 79 8.84 -1.01 -3.82
CA SER A 79 8.10 -0.11 -2.91
C SER A 79 6.60 0.01 -3.25
N ASN A 80 6.26 -0.13 -4.54
CA ASN A 80 4.89 -0.14 -5.02
C ASN A 80 4.37 -1.58 -5.15
N LEU A 81 3.57 -1.99 -4.17
CA LEU A 81 2.92 -3.32 -4.14
C LEU A 81 1.51 -3.33 -4.75
N GLY A 82 1.00 -2.17 -5.19
CA GLY A 82 -0.33 -2.06 -5.77
C GLY A 82 -1.48 -2.25 -4.76
N LEU A 83 -1.23 -2.00 -3.47
CA LEU A 83 -2.20 -2.21 -2.38
C LEU A 83 -2.85 -0.91 -1.88
N GLY A 84 -2.40 0.24 -2.40
CA GLY A 84 -2.90 1.56 -1.99
C GLY A 84 -4.29 1.86 -2.53
N CYS A 85 -4.99 2.78 -1.87
CA CYS A 85 -6.35 3.21 -2.22
C CYS A 85 -6.45 4.69 -2.61
N GLY A 86 -5.33 5.37 -2.80
CA GLY A 86 -5.29 6.80 -3.15
C GLY A 86 -3.87 7.32 -3.22
N SER A 87 -3.73 8.63 -3.47
CA SER A 87 -2.45 9.34 -3.53
C SER A 87 -2.39 10.46 -2.47
N PRO A 88 -2.01 10.15 -1.21
CA PRO A 88 -2.00 11.10 -0.09
C PRO A 88 -1.17 12.37 -0.38
N LYS A 89 -0.07 12.25 -1.15
CA LYS A 89 0.75 13.39 -1.59
C LYS A 89 -0.07 14.50 -2.27
N THR A 90 -1.11 14.13 -3.00
CA THR A 90 -1.89 15.06 -3.83
C THR A 90 -2.81 15.94 -2.98
N ILE A 91 -3.12 15.49 -1.76
CA ILE A 91 -4.04 16.18 -0.84
C ILE A 91 -3.34 16.74 0.40
N ALA A 92 -2.17 16.20 0.79
CA ALA A 92 -1.53 16.48 2.08
C ALA A 92 -0.82 17.85 2.16
N GLY A 93 -0.60 18.53 1.04
CA GLY A 93 0.01 19.87 1.04
C GLY A 93 1.40 19.92 1.70
N ILE A 94 2.19 18.87 1.51
CA ILE A 94 3.49 18.63 2.16
C ILE A 94 4.44 19.82 1.92
N LYS A 95 5.07 20.31 2.99
CA LYS A 95 6.04 21.41 2.92
C LYS A 95 7.46 20.92 3.20
N LYS A 96 8.42 21.72 2.76
CA LYS A 96 9.84 21.48 3.06
C LYS A 96 10.08 21.49 4.56
N ASP A 97 11.01 20.66 4.98
CA ASP A 97 11.52 20.54 6.34
C ASP A 97 10.49 20.05 7.37
N GLU A 98 9.31 19.59 6.93
CA GLU A 98 8.30 18.97 7.80
C GLU A 98 8.68 17.53 8.20
N THR A 99 8.08 17.07 9.31
CA THR A 99 8.09 15.66 9.70
C THR A 99 6.72 15.05 9.42
N ILE A 100 6.70 13.97 8.63
CA ILE A 100 5.49 13.25 8.21
C ILE A 100 5.49 11.86 8.82
N ILE A 101 4.32 11.39 9.22
CA ILE A 101 4.05 10.00 9.56
C ILE A 101 3.10 9.38 8.53
N ASP A 102 3.45 8.20 8.04
CA ASP A 102 2.67 7.39 7.12
C ASP A 102 2.23 6.09 7.83
N LEU A 103 0.93 5.90 7.99
CA LEU A 103 0.34 4.79 8.76
C LEU A 103 -0.19 3.72 7.79
N GLY A 104 0.37 2.52 7.87
CA GLY A 104 0.18 1.49 6.85
C GLY A 104 1.05 1.75 5.63
N SER A 105 2.31 2.12 5.85
CA SER A 105 3.22 2.53 4.78
C SER A 105 3.51 1.44 3.74
N GLY A 106 3.24 0.17 4.07
CA GLY A 106 3.54 -0.97 3.21
C GLY A 106 5.00 -0.99 2.77
N GLY A 107 5.23 -1.23 1.48
CA GLY A 107 6.54 -1.10 0.83
C GLY A 107 7.11 0.34 0.75
N GLY A 108 6.43 1.33 1.32
CA GLY A 108 6.93 2.69 1.47
C GLY A 108 6.82 3.58 0.23
N PHE A 109 5.94 3.23 -0.72
CA PHE A 109 5.71 4.02 -1.94
C PHE A 109 5.47 5.50 -1.64
N ASP A 110 4.48 5.80 -0.78
CA ASP A 110 4.16 7.17 -0.38
C ASP A 110 5.25 7.81 0.47
N CYS A 111 5.89 7.02 1.36
CA CYS A 111 7.02 7.49 2.16
C CYS A 111 8.15 8.08 1.30
N PHE A 112 8.52 7.41 0.20
CA PHE A 112 9.57 7.89 -0.70
C PHE A 112 9.17 9.14 -1.48
N LEU A 113 7.92 9.19 -1.93
CA LEU A 113 7.40 10.38 -2.62
C LEU A 113 7.33 11.58 -1.67
N ALA A 114 6.91 11.36 -0.43
CA ALA A 114 6.91 12.38 0.61
C ALA A 114 8.33 12.84 0.98
N ALA A 115 9.30 11.90 1.05
CA ALA A 115 10.70 12.21 1.38
C ALA A 115 11.32 13.20 0.38
N LYS A 116 10.96 13.09 -0.90
CA LYS A 116 11.38 14.05 -1.94
C LYS A 116 10.79 15.45 -1.73
N GLN A 117 9.57 15.55 -1.22
CA GLN A 117 8.89 16.83 -1.02
C GLN A 117 9.36 17.57 0.23
N VAL A 118 9.52 16.86 1.36
CA VAL A 118 10.02 17.46 2.60
C VAL A 118 11.51 17.86 2.49
N GLY A 119 12.27 17.21 1.60
CA GLY A 119 13.65 17.57 1.32
C GLY A 119 14.61 17.19 2.45
N LYS A 120 15.86 17.66 2.33
CA LYS A 120 17.01 17.16 3.13
C LYS A 120 16.91 17.37 4.64
N ASN A 121 16.22 18.40 5.11
CA ASN A 121 16.06 18.64 6.55
C ASN A 121 14.72 18.13 7.08
N GLY A 122 13.82 17.69 6.19
CA GLY A 122 12.57 17.06 6.55
C GLY A 122 12.75 15.59 6.94
N ARG A 123 11.66 14.99 7.41
CA ARG A 123 11.65 13.57 7.78
C ARG A 123 10.34 12.92 7.41
N VAL A 124 10.41 11.66 7.01
CA VAL A 124 9.24 10.80 6.84
C VAL A 124 9.43 9.55 7.70
N ILE A 125 8.38 9.12 8.37
CA ILE A 125 8.36 7.95 9.24
C ILE A 125 7.24 7.04 8.73
N GLY A 126 7.62 5.91 8.16
CA GLY A 126 6.67 4.85 7.84
C GLY A 126 6.41 3.98 9.06
N VAL A 127 5.15 3.62 9.28
CA VAL A 127 4.73 2.65 10.28
C VAL A 127 3.87 1.61 9.58
N ASP A 128 4.28 0.35 9.69
CA ASP A 128 3.49 -0.79 9.23
C ASP A 128 3.49 -1.87 10.32
N MET A 129 2.54 -2.78 10.21
CA MET A 129 2.31 -3.84 11.18
C MET A 129 3.20 -5.07 10.90
N THR A 130 3.71 -5.24 9.67
CA THR A 130 4.44 -6.44 9.26
C THR A 130 5.91 -6.14 8.98
N ALA A 131 6.80 -6.98 9.51
CA ALA A 131 8.23 -6.84 9.29
C ALA A 131 8.60 -6.98 7.82
N GLU A 132 7.85 -7.78 7.07
CA GLU A 132 8.09 -8.02 5.65
C GLU A 132 7.73 -6.83 4.76
N MET A 133 6.77 -5.98 5.16
CA MET A 133 6.50 -4.70 4.48
C MET A 133 7.63 -3.69 4.69
N ILE A 134 8.26 -3.72 5.87
CA ILE A 134 9.25 -2.74 6.34
C ILE A 134 10.67 -3.11 5.89
N SER A 135 11.02 -4.40 5.91
CA SER A 135 12.37 -4.89 5.63
C SER A 135 12.96 -4.46 4.26
N PRO A 136 12.19 -4.35 3.16
CA PRO A 136 12.75 -3.93 1.87
C PRO A 136 13.04 -2.41 1.78
N VAL A 137 12.76 -1.63 2.83
CA VAL A 137 12.60 -0.17 2.71
C VAL A 137 13.31 0.60 3.83
N PHE A 138 14.35 1.37 3.51
CA PHE A 138 15.05 2.21 4.49
C PHE A 138 14.57 3.67 4.46
N VAL A 139 13.62 3.98 5.33
CA VAL A 139 13.38 5.33 5.91
C VAL A 139 13.36 5.11 7.44
N LYS A 140 13.63 6.10 8.31
CA LYS A 140 13.59 5.85 9.78
C LYS A 140 12.19 5.35 10.18
N GLN A 141 12.05 4.06 10.46
CA GLN A 141 10.77 3.36 10.65
C GLN A 141 10.63 2.80 12.08
N VAL A 142 9.38 2.64 12.52
CA VAL A 142 8.98 2.01 13.78
C VAL A 142 8.03 0.87 13.43
N VAL A 143 8.36 -0.36 13.88
CA VAL A 143 7.48 -1.55 13.78
C VAL A 143 6.63 -1.61 15.05
N ALA A 144 5.31 -1.78 14.94
CA ALA A 144 4.37 -1.79 16.07
C ALA A 144 3.50 -3.06 16.13
#